data_AF-A0A5B1M4R7-F1
#
_entry.id   AF-A0A5B1M4R7-F1
#
_cell.length_a   1.000
_cell.length_b   1.000
_cell.length_c   1.000
_cell.angle_alpha   90.00
_cell.angle_beta   90.00
_cell.angle_gamma   90.00
#
_symmetry.space_group_name_H-M   'P 1'
#
loop_
_entity.id
_entity.type
_entity.pdbx_description
1 polymer ?
#
loop_
_entity_poly.entity_id
_entity_poly.type
_entity_poly.pdbx_seq_one_letter_code
_entity_poly.pdbx_strand_id
1 'polypeptide(L)'
;MIMRVVAGCLLLALAAGCSEDTPPGEAAPELATQLEKVDAAIEAGELEKARNAVEALIADTAQARVEGDISDEQADRIFEAAQDVLAELPESGEGDG
;
A
#
# COMPACT_ATOMS: atom_id res chain seq x y z
N MET A 1 -28.82 8.24 39.62
CA MET A 1 -27.48 8.10 40.22
C MET A 1 -27.27 6.66 40.63
N ILE A 2 -26.03 6.15 40.45
CA ILE A 2 -25.52 4.78 40.73
C ILE A 2 -25.73 3.79 39.56
N MET A 3 -24.79 2.96 39.08
CA MET A 3 -23.34 2.99 38.77
C MET A 3 -22.94 1.53 38.45
N ARG A 4 -22.34 1.30 37.26
CA ARG A 4 -21.33 0.27 36.89
C ARG A 4 -21.67 -1.23 36.69
N VAL A 5 -21.29 -1.68 35.47
CA VAL A 5 -20.47 -2.88 35.11
C VAL A 5 -21.16 -4.25 35.00
N VAL A 6 -21.29 -4.70 33.75
CA VAL A 6 -21.00 -6.08 33.28
C VAL A 6 -20.45 -5.91 31.85
N ALA A 7 -19.19 -5.48 31.63
CA ALA A 7 -18.00 -6.33 31.54
C ALA A 7 -18.29 -7.84 31.52
N GLY A 8 -18.27 -8.45 30.33
CA GLY A 8 -18.24 -9.92 30.24
C GLY A 8 -18.93 -10.53 29.02
N CYS A 9 -18.52 -10.18 27.81
CA CYS A 9 -18.63 -11.06 26.63
C CYS A 9 -17.42 -10.81 25.71
N LEU A 10 -16.23 -10.77 26.32
CA LEU A 10 -14.97 -10.96 25.63
C LEU A 10 -14.70 -12.47 25.63
N LEU A 11 -14.28 -12.98 24.47
CA LEU A 11 -13.83 -14.36 24.17
C LEU A 11 -14.90 -15.26 23.53
N LEU A 12 -14.83 -15.41 22.18
CA LEU A 12 -14.76 -16.71 21.46
C LEU A 12 -15.14 -16.58 19.95
N ALA A 13 -14.43 -15.79 19.13
CA ALA A 13 -14.67 -15.83 17.68
C ALA A 13 -13.53 -15.36 16.73
N LEU A 14 -12.25 -15.41 17.12
CA LEU A 14 -11.14 -15.04 16.22
C LEU A 14 -10.04 -16.10 16.19
N ALA A 15 -10.44 -17.36 16.07
CA ALA A 15 -9.53 -18.49 15.80
C ALA A 15 -9.71 -18.99 14.35
N ALA A 16 -9.70 -18.07 13.39
CA ALA A 16 -9.45 -18.36 11.98
C ALA A 16 -8.22 -17.54 11.59
N GLY A 17 -7.07 -18.22 11.44
CA GLY A 17 -5.80 -17.57 11.11
C GLY A 17 -5.87 -16.89 9.75
N CYS A 18 -5.78 -15.57 9.77
CA CYS A 18 -5.08 -14.82 8.74
C CYS A 18 -3.82 -14.34 9.43
N SER A 19 -2.65 -14.68 8.89
CA SER A 19 -1.37 -14.20 9.42
C SER A 19 -1.50 -12.72 9.78
N GLU A 20 -1.16 -12.38 11.03
CA GLU A 20 -0.89 -11.01 11.49
C GLU A 20 0.38 -10.51 10.77
N ASP A 21 0.29 -10.41 9.44
CA ASP A 21 1.29 -9.78 8.60
C ASP A 21 0.84 -8.32 8.53
N THR A 22 1.40 -7.49 9.43
CA THR A 22 1.14 -6.05 9.46
C THR A 22 1.24 -5.52 8.04
N PRO A 23 0.20 -4.85 7.51
CA PRO A 23 0.22 -4.36 6.15
C PRO A 23 1.40 -3.40 5.96
N PRO A 24 2.07 -3.41 4.80
CA PRO A 24 3.32 -2.68 4.60
C PRO A 24 3.16 -1.17 4.81
N GLY A 25 1.99 -0.59 4.52
CA GLY A 25 1.71 0.83 4.79
C GLY A 25 1.59 1.19 6.27
N GLU A 26 1.38 0.21 7.15
CA GLU A 26 1.31 0.39 8.59
C GLU A 26 2.67 0.16 9.26
N ALA A 27 3.54 -0.63 8.61
CA ALA A 27 4.95 -0.79 8.98
C ALA A 27 5.83 0.36 8.46
N ALA A 28 5.55 0.87 7.26
CA ALA A 28 6.25 1.97 6.61
C ALA A 28 5.25 3.05 6.15
N PRO A 29 5.04 4.13 6.95
CA PRO A 29 4.02 5.14 6.66
C PRO A 29 4.28 5.93 5.37
N GLU A 30 5.53 5.95 4.91
CA GLU A 30 5.88 6.56 3.62
C GLU A 30 5.26 5.78 2.45
N LEU A 31 5.16 4.45 2.55
CA LEU A 31 4.51 3.62 1.52
C LEU A 31 3.01 3.92 1.43
N ALA A 32 2.33 4.09 2.57
CA ALA A 32 0.92 4.49 2.59
C ALA A 32 0.72 5.84 1.87
N THR A 33 1.59 6.81 2.16
CA THR A 33 1.54 8.14 1.53
C THR A 33 1.74 8.06 0.01
N GLN A 34 2.62 7.19 -0.48
CA GLN A 34 2.82 7.04 -1.93
C GLN A 34 1.64 6.35 -2.60
N LEU A 35 1.06 5.31 -1.98
CA LEU A 35 -0.15 4.64 -2.48
C LEU A 35 -1.31 5.63 -2.64
N GLU A 36 -1.55 6.50 -1.65
CA GLU A 36 -2.57 7.55 -1.74
C GLU A 36 -2.33 8.54 -2.89
N LYS A 37 -1.06 8.88 -3.18
CA LYS A 37 -0.73 9.74 -4.33
C LYS A 37 -0.94 9.05 -5.66
N VAL A 38 -0.63 7.76 -5.75
CA VAL A 38 -0.90 6.95 -6.95
C VAL A 38 -2.39 6.94 -7.23
N ASP A 39 -3.22 6.60 -6.23
CA ASP A 39 -4.69 6.59 -6.36
C ASP A 39 -5.22 7.96 -6.77
N ALA A 40 -4.84 9.02 -6.05
CA ALA A 40 -5.32 10.37 -6.35
C ALA A 40 -4.93 10.84 -7.76
N ALA A 41 -3.75 10.48 -8.26
CA ALA A 41 -3.31 10.83 -9.61
C ALA A 41 -4.06 10.05 -10.69
N ILE A 42 -4.36 8.77 -10.46
CA ILE A 42 -5.18 7.94 -11.35
C ILE A 42 -6.60 8.49 -11.40
N GLU A 43 -7.21 8.77 -10.25
CA GLU A 43 -8.57 9.33 -10.15
C GLU A 43 -8.68 10.71 -10.84
N ALA A 44 -7.65 11.54 -10.73
CA ALA A 44 -7.59 12.84 -11.38
C ALA A 44 -7.26 12.76 -12.89
N GLY A 45 -6.94 11.57 -13.43
CA GLY A 45 -6.49 11.39 -14.81
C GLY A 45 -5.11 12.00 -15.09
N GLU A 46 -4.33 12.29 -14.05
CA GLU A 46 -3.00 12.89 -14.14
C GLU A 46 -1.95 11.78 -14.35
N LEU A 47 -1.98 11.13 -15.51
CA LEU A 47 -1.22 9.90 -15.77
C LEU A 47 0.30 10.05 -15.61
N GLU A 48 0.86 11.21 -15.97
CA GLU A 48 2.27 11.51 -15.73
C GLU A 48 2.59 11.57 -14.24
N LYS A 49 1.70 12.14 -13.42
CA LYS A 49 1.88 12.16 -11.96
C LYS A 49 1.69 10.78 -11.35
N ALA A 50 0.74 9.99 -11.87
CA ALA A 50 0.56 8.61 -11.46
C ALA A 50 1.84 7.80 -11.70
N ARG A 51 2.43 7.92 -12.89
CA ARG A 51 3.72 7.28 -13.22
C ARG A 51 4.82 7.68 -12.23
N ASN A 52 5.03 8.98 -12.02
CA ASN A 52 6.03 9.47 -11.07
C ASN A 52 5.78 8.97 -9.64
N ALA A 53 4.51 8.89 -9.21
CA ALA A 53 4.14 8.40 -7.89
C ALA A 53 4.42 6.90 -7.74
N VAL A 54 4.16 6.10 -8.79
CA VAL A 54 4.49 4.66 -8.78
C VAL A 54 6.00 4.44 -8.78
N GLU A 55 6.77 5.21 -9.54
CA GLU A 55 8.23 5.15 -9.51
C GLU A 55 8.79 5.49 -8.12
N ALA A 56 8.22 6.51 -7.46
CA ALA A 56 8.56 6.85 -6.08
C ALA A 56 8.19 5.72 -5.11
N LEU A 57 7.01 5.12 -5.24
CA LEU A 57 6.59 3.96 -4.45
C LEU A 57 7.58 2.79 -4.56
N ILE A 58 8.08 2.50 -5.77
CA ILE A 58 9.10 1.46 -5.99
C ILE A 58 10.38 1.80 -5.23
N ALA A 59 10.85 3.05 -5.31
CA ALA A 59 12.06 3.48 -4.62
C ALA A 59 11.91 3.36 -3.09
N ASP A 60 10.81 3.84 -2.53
CA ASP A 60 10.53 3.77 -1.09
C ASP A 60 10.35 2.32 -0.62
N THR A 61 9.76 1.45 -1.44
CA THR A 61 9.62 0.01 -1.15
C THR A 61 10.99 -0.68 -1.09
N ALA A 62 11.88 -0.37 -2.03
CA ALA A 62 13.24 -0.91 -2.05
C ALA A 62 14.02 -0.47 -0.80
N GLN A 63 13.83 0.78 -0.38
CA GLN A 63 14.43 1.29 0.83
C GLN A 63 13.87 0.59 2.09
N ALA A 64 12.56 0.53 2.26
CA ALA A 64 11.90 -0.14 3.39
C ALA A 64 12.31 -1.62 3.51
N ARG A 65 12.52 -2.31 2.37
CA ARG A 65 13.06 -3.68 2.33
C ARG A 65 14.48 -3.76 2.89
N VAL A 66 15.36 -2.84 2.48
CA VAL A 66 16.76 -2.82 2.94
C VAL A 66 16.86 -2.46 4.42
N GLU A 67 16.00 -1.55 4.90
CA GLU A 67 15.92 -1.18 6.32
C GLU A 67 15.29 -2.27 7.19
N GLY A 68 14.58 -3.21 6.56
CA GLY A 68 13.91 -4.32 7.25
C GLY A 68 12.55 -3.95 7.84
N ASP A 69 11.99 -2.81 7.42
CA ASP A 69 10.65 -2.37 7.82
C ASP A 69 9.56 -3.23 7.17
N ILE A 70 9.84 -3.81 6.00
CA ILE A 70 8.99 -4.79 5.33
C ILE A 70 9.78 -6.04 4.97
N SER A 71 9.08 -7.18 4.90
CA SER A 71 9.66 -8.45 4.46
C SER A 71 9.93 -8.47 2.94
N ASP A 72 10.82 -9.35 2.49
CA ASP A 72 11.07 -9.58 1.06
C ASP A 72 9.78 -9.92 0.31
N GLU A 73 8.94 -10.80 0.88
CA GLU A 73 7.65 -11.20 0.28
C GLU A 73 6.64 -10.04 0.19
N GLN A 74 6.68 -9.09 1.11
CA GLN A 74 5.86 -7.87 1.02
C GLN A 74 6.39 -6.94 -0.06
N ALA A 75 7.70 -6.74 -0.12
CA ALA A 75 8.34 -5.91 -1.13
C ALA A 75 8.09 -6.46 -2.55
N ASP A 76 8.26 -7.76 -2.77
CA ASP A 76 8.01 -8.41 -4.06
C ASP A 76 6.57 -8.23 -4.54
N ARG A 77 5.58 -8.35 -3.64
CA ARG A 77 4.17 -8.08 -3.96
C ARG A 77 3.92 -6.64 -4.38
N ILE A 78 4.57 -5.67 -3.71
CA ILE A 78 4.45 -4.26 -4.06
C ILE A 78 5.11 -3.99 -5.41
N PHE A 79 6.29 -4.56 -5.67
CA PHE A 79 6.97 -4.41 -6.96
C PHE A 79 6.19 -5.00 -8.13
N GLU A 80 5.54 -6.15 -7.94
CA GLU A 80 4.66 -6.76 -8.94
C GLU A 80 3.49 -5.83 -9.26
N ALA A 81 2.75 -5.40 -8.22
CA ALA A 81 1.63 -4.49 -8.39
C ALA A 81 2.03 -3.15 -9.03
N ALA A 82 3.17 -2.57 -8.63
CA ALA A 82 3.67 -1.33 -9.22
C ALA A 82 4.00 -1.49 -10.71
N GLN A 83 4.55 -2.64 -11.12
CA GLN A 83 4.82 -2.92 -12.54
C GLN A 83 3.53 -3.10 -13.34
N ASP A 84 2.53 -3.78 -12.79
CA ASP A 84 1.21 -3.90 -13.42
C ASP A 84 0.58 -2.51 -13.66
N VAL A 85 0.62 -1.63 -12.65
CA VAL A 85 0.11 -0.25 -12.80
C VAL A 85 0.89 0.51 -13.88
N LEU A 86 2.23 0.42 -13.90
CA LEU A 86 3.04 1.10 -14.92
C LEU A 86 2.79 0.58 -16.34
N ALA A 87 2.45 -0.71 -16.49
CA ALA A 87 2.12 -1.32 -17.76
C ALA A 87 0.76 -0.87 -18.29
N GLU A 88 -0.20 -0.59 -17.41
CA GLU A 88 -1.52 -0.07 -17.77
C GLU A 88 -1.51 1.45 -18.03
N LEU A 89 -0.53 2.18 -17.48
CA LEU A 89 -0.37 3.61 -17.75
C LEU A 89 0.17 3.83 -19.16
N PRO A 90 -0.50 4.63 -20.01
CA PRO A 90 -0.02 4.92 -21.35
C PRO A 90 1.37 5.56 -21.30
N GLU A 91 2.24 5.13 -22.20
CA GLU A 91 3.54 5.76 -22.38
C GLU A 91 3.35 7.25 -22.71
N SER A 92 4.12 8.11 -22.04
CA SER A 92 4.13 9.55 -22.30
C SER A 92 4.74 9.80 -23.69
N GLY A 93 3.99 9.51 -24.76
CA GLY A 93 4.57 9.51 -26.10
C GLY A 93 3.69 9.07 -27.27
N GLU A 94 2.64 8.27 -27.10
CA GLU A 94 1.78 7.85 -28.22
C GLU A 94 0.44 8.57 -28.25
N GLY A 95 0.52 9.89 -28.46
CA GLY A 95 -0.47 10.56 -29.30
C GLY A 95 -0.18 10.18 -30.74
N ASP A 96 -1.07 9.40 -31.35
CA ASP A 96 -1.22 9.17 -32.79
C ASP A 96 -0.79 10.42 -33.59
N GLY A 97 0.29 10.31 -34.36
CA GLY A 97 0.80 11.33 -35.27
C GLY A 97 0.83 10.81 -36.68
#